data_AF-A0A958JA42-F1
#
_entry.id   AF-A0A958JA42-F1
#
_cell.length_a   1.000
_cell.length_b   1.000
_cell.length_c   1.000
_cell.angle_alpha   90.00
_cell.angle_beta   90.00
_cell.angle_gamma   90.00
#
_symmetry.space_group_name_H-M   'P 1'
#
loop_
_entity.id
_entity.type
_entity.pdbx_description
1 polymer ?
#
loop_
_entity_poly.entity_id
_entity_poly.type
_entity_poly.pdbx_seq_one_letter_code
_entity_poly.pdbx_strand_id
1 'polypeptide(L)'
;MYQNYISQLLAFNPDIVYIAVFDERNTIRAHELNNNLIELDQPIFTRRMEADLVRRLDGGAVAEESRADLLRERVNIQVGDRVLGSVSVGFSIIEINEAMQEQIVWNIVMALLFILLFSSLSAWISRRLSRPLERLNHAMNAIRTGNLEQQVEAETHDEIAQLTRSFNEMIAGLRERQIIENLGYELSATFQSDRLAPLVRERLKSAIGAAGARLYIKRSGGTLFYEITTGDAQQIEFPPLEVDR
;
A
#
# COMPACT_ATOMS: atom_id res chain seq x y z
N MET A 1 56.36 -26.80 -37.39
CA MET A 1 55.93 -27.47 -36.15
C MET A 1 54.72 -26.76 -35.54
N TYR A 2 54.78 -25.46 -35.26
CA TYR A 2 53.68 -24.70 -34.63
C TYR A 2 52.34 -24.72 -35.39
N GLN A 3 52.34 -24.67 -36.73
CA GLN A 3 51.10 -24.66 -37.51
C GLN A 3 50.21 -25.88 -37.25
N ASN A 4 50.78 -27.09 -37.25
CA ASN A 4 50.02 -28.33 -37.07
C ASN A 4 49.34 -28.41 -35.69
N TYR A 5 49.99 -27.88 -34.65
CA TYR A 5 49.41 -27.85 -33.30
C TYR A 5 48.26 -26.84 -33.19
N ILE A 6 48.40 -25.66 -33.81
CA ILE A 6 47.35 -24.64 -33.81
C ILE A 6 46.12 -25.12 -34.59
N SER A 7 46.30 -25.73 -35.75
CA SER A 7 45.18 -26.27 -36.54
C SER A 7 44.43 -27.38 -35.81
N GLN A 8 45.13 -28.25 -35.06
CA GLN A 8 44.48 -29.26 -34.21
C GLN A 8 43.67 -28.62 -33.08
N LEU A 9 44.20 -27.59 -32.43
CA LEU A 9 43.54 -26.94 -31.30
C LEU A 9 42.24 -26.23 -31.71
N LEU A 10 42.23 -25.65 -32.90
CA LEU A 10 41.06 -25.00 -33.49
C LEU A 10 40.00 -26.02 -33.96
N ALA A 11 40.43 -27.21 -34.39
CA ALA A 11 39.51 -28.30 -34.74
C ALA A 11 38.78 -28.90 -33.52
N PHE A 12 39.36 -28.84 -32.32
CA PHE A 12 38.74 -29.35 -31.08
C PHE A 12 37.83 -28.34 -30.38
N ASN A 13 37.96 -27.04 -30.65
CA ASN A 13 37.20 -25.99 -29.98
C ASN A 13 36.46 -25.14 -31.03
N PRO A 14 35.18 -25.47 -31.31
CA PRO A 14 34.41 -24.79 -32.36
C PRO A 14 34.18 -23.31 -32.06
N ASP A 15 34.38 -22.86 -30.82
CA ASP A 15 34.16 -21.46 -30.41
C ASP A 15 35.37 -20.56 -30.67
N ILE A 16 36.52 -21.14 -31.00
CA ILE A 16 37.73 -20.36 -31.31
C ILE A 16 37.60 -19.79 -32.72
N VAL A 17 37.60 -18.45 -32.81
CA VAL A 17 37.57 -17.70 -34.05
C VAL A 17 38.96 -17.62 -34.67
N TYR A 18 39.99 -17.34 -33.88
CA TYR A 18 41.37 -17.32 -34.38
C TYR A 18 42.37 -17.67 -33.29
N ILE A 19 43.53 -18.14 -33.72
CA ILE A 19 44.74 -18.25 -32.89
C ILE A 19 45.89 -17.61 -33.65
N ALA A 20 46.67 -16.77 -33.00
CA ALA A 20 47.87 -16.18 -33.59
C ALA A 20 49.06 -16.21 -32.63
N VAL A 21 50.22 -16.53 -33.18
CA VAL A 21 51.51 -16.43 -32.49
C VAL A 21 52.26 -15.23 -33.04
N PHE A 22 52.59 -14.31 -32.16
CA PHE A 22 53.34 -13.09 -32.44
C PHE A 22 54.76 -13.23 -31.91
N ASP A 23 55.73 -12.66 -32.63
CA ASP A 23 57.09 -12.51 -32.10
C ASP A 23 57.26 -11.25 -31.23
N GLU A 24 58.49 -11.02 -30.74
CA GLU A 24 58.88 -9.84 -29.94
C GLU A 24 58.51 -8.50 -30.60
N ARG A 25 58.34 -8.46 -31.93
CA ARG A 25 58.00 -7.25 -32.70
C ARG A 25 56.51 -7.15 -33.02
N ASN A 26 55.68 -7.98 -32.40
CA ASN A 26 54.24 -8.10 -32.66
C ASN A 26 53.93 -8.46 -34.14
N THR A 27 54.80 -9.25 -34.77
CA THR A 27 54.56 -9.78 -36.12
C THR A 27 54.08 -11.22 -36.05
N ILE A 28 53.06 -11.54 -36.85
CA ILE A 28 52.45 -12.88 -36.87
C ILE A 28 53.45 -13.88 -37.47
N ARG A 29 53.82 -14.89 -36.69
CA ARG A 29 54.68 -16.01 -37.10
C ARG A 29 53.87 -17.25 -37.49
N ALA A 30 52.72 -17.44 -36.86
CA ALA A 30 51.75 -18.47 -37.21
C ALA A 30 50.36 -17.96 -36.87
N HIS A 31 49.36 -18.36 -37.64
CA HIS A 31 47.96 -18.08 -37.37
C HIS A 31 47.09 -19.18 -37.94
N GLU A 32 45.90 -19.31 -37.38
CA GLU A 32 44.81 -20.12 -37.90
C GLU A 32 43.50 -19.38 -37.64
N LEU A 33 42.53 -19.55 -38.54
CA LEU A 33 41.27 -18.83 -38.56
C LEU A 33 40.12 -19.81 -38.77
N ASN A 34 39.06 -19.67 -38.00
CA ASN A 34 37.82 -20.38 -38.20
C ASN A 34 36.88 -19.55 -39.08
N ASN A 35 36.92 -19.79 -40.39
CA ASN A 35 36.11 -19.03 -41.36
C ASN A 35 34.60 -19.24 -41.18
N ASN A 36 34.16 -20.26 -40.44
CA ASN A 36 32.74 -20.52 -40.20
C ASN A 36 32.11 -19.54 -39.19
N LEU A 37 32.93 -18.84 -38.40
CA LEU A 37 32.47 -17.93 -37.36
C LEU A 37 32.61 -16.45 -37.76
N ILE A 38 33.00 -16.18 -39.00
CA ILE A 38 33.32 -14.85 -39.52
C ILE A 38 32.44 -14.60 -40.74
N GLU A 39 31.75 -13.46 -40.77
CA GLU A 39 31.00 -13.03 -41.94
C GLU A 39 31.92 -12.21 -42.85
N LEU A 40 32.44 -12.88 -43.87
CA LEU A 40 33.35 -12.27 -44.83
C LEU A 40 32.56 -11.71 -46.01
N ASP A 41 32.59 -10.39 -46.18
CA ASP A 41 32.06 -9.72 -47.38
C ASP A 41 32.75 -10.20 -48.67
N GLN A 42 34.00 -10.66 -48.55
CA GLN A 42 34.79 -11.20 -49.64
C GLN A 42 35.52 -12.48 -49.20
N PRO A 43 35.51 -13.54 -50.02
CA PRO A 43 36.28 -14.75 -49.74
C PRO A 43 37.77 -14.45 -49.58
N ILE A 44 38.41 -15.07 -48.58
CA ILE A 44 39.85 -14.92 -48.34
C ILE A 44 40.61 -15.91 -49.21
N PHE A 45 41.45 -15.41 -50.12
CA PHE A 45 42.17 -16.24 -51.08
C PHE A 45 43.67 -16.40 -50.77
N THR A 46 44.20 -15.62 -49.84
CA THR A 46 45.64 -15.63 -49.56
C THR A 46 45.96 -15.61 -48.07
N ARG A 47 47.04 -16.31 -47.70
CA ARG A 47 47.56 -16.33 -46.32
C ARG A 47 47.96 -14.95 -45.80
N ARG A 48 48.27 -14.00 -46.70
CA ARG A 48 48.57 -12.61 -46.32
C ARG A 48 47.30 -11.87 -45.89
N MET A 49 46.18 -12.12 -46.56
CA MET A 49 44.88 -11.56 -46.19
C MET A 49 44.38 -12.16 -44.87
N GLU A 50 44.54 -13.47 -44.65
CA GLU A 50 44.22 -14.11 -43.36
C GLU A 50 45.03 -13.50 -42.21
N ALA A 51 46.34 -13.32 -42.39
CA ALA A 51 47.19 -12.69 -41.38
C ALA A 51 46.76 -11.25 -41.06
N ASP A 52 46.32 -10.49 -42.07
CA ASP A 52 45.84 -9.12 -41.88
C ASP A 52 44.51 -9.09 -41.11
N LEU A 53 43.57 -9.96 -41.48
CA LEU A 53 42.30 -10.13 -40.77
C LEU A 53 42.53 -10.53 -39.31
N VAL A 54 43.35 -11.54 -39.05
CA VAL A 54 43.68 -11.97 -37.69
C VAL A 54 44.29 -10.82 -36.87
N ARG A 55 45.17 -10.00 -37.47
CA ARG A 55 45.70 -8.80 -36.81
C ARG A 55 44.61 -7.77 -36.50
N ARG A 56 43.66 -7.56 -37.40
CA ARG A 56 42.52 -6.65 -37.18
C ARG A 56 41.61 -7.15 -36.06
N LEU A 57 41.25 -8.42 -36.08
CA LEU A 57 40.44 -9.08 -35.05
C LEU A 57 41.12 -8.97 -33.68
N ASP A 58 42.42 -9.27 -33.61
CA ASP A 58 43.22 -9.15 -32.39
C ASP A 58 43.35 -7.70 -31.90
N GLY A 59 43.48 -6.74 -32.82
CA GLY A 59 43.69 -5.32 -32.55
C GLY A 59 42.46 -4.52 -32.09
N GLY A 60 41.30 -5.15 -31.89
CA GLY A 60 40.12 -4.40 -31.45
C GLY A 60 39.32 -3.74 -32.55
N ALA A 61 39.60 -4.05 -33.82
CA ALA A 61 38.63 -3.75 -34.85
C ALA A 61 37.41 -4.64 -34.58
N VAL A 62 36.40 -4.06 -33.94
CA VAL A 62 35.02 -4.55 -33.99
C VAL A 62 34.64 -4.42 -35.46
N ALA A 63 34.97 -5.45 -36.22
CA ALA A 63 34.78 -5.39 -37.65
C ALA A 63 33.28 -5.59 -37.93
N GLU A 64 32.76 -4.82 -38.88
CA GLU A 64 31.56 -5.18 -39.65
C GLU A 64 31.62 -6.64 -40.18
N GLU A 65 32.80 -7.27 -40.16
CA GLU A 65 33.11 -8.61 -40.66
C GLU A 65 32.96 -9.75 -39.61
N SER A 66 32.63 -9.45 -38.34
CA SER A 66 32.46 -10.48 -37.30
C SER A 66 31.09 -10.41 -36.65
N ARG A 67 30.25 -11.43 -36.83
CA ARG A 67 29.02 -11.61 -36.02
C ARG A 67 29.30 -11.70 -34.52
N ALA A 68 30.54 -12.04 -34.15
CA ALA A 68 30.92 -12.30 -32.77
C ALA A 68 31.44 -11.05 -32.08
N ASP A 69 30.82 -10.71 -30.96
CA ASP A 69 31.58 -10.18 -29.83
C ASP A 69 32.68 -11.21 -29.54
N LEU A 70 33.94 -10.74 -29.55
CA LEU A 70 35.11 -11.60 -29.38
C LEU A 70 35.69 -11.40 -27.99
N LEU A 71 35.74 -12.46 -27.19
CA LEU A 71 36.60 -12.47 -26.02
C LEU A 71 38.01 -12.80 -26.48
N ARG A 72 38.98 -11.93 -26.16
CA ARG A 72 40.35 -12.09 -26.60
C ARG A 72 41.27 -12.24 -25.42
N GLU A 73 42.04 -13.31 -25.44
CA GLU A 73 43.03 -13.58 -24.41
C GLU A 73 44.41 -13.63 -25.05
N ARG A 74 45.34 -12.86 -24.49
CA ARG A 74 46.73 -12.82 -24.94
C ARG A 74 47.67 -13.24 -23.83
N VAL A 75 48.45 -14.28 -24.11
CA VAL A 75 49.45 -14.82 -23.18
C VAL A 75 50.84 -14.56 -23.74
N ASN A 76 51.70 -13.95 -22.93
CA ASN A 76 53.09 -13.72 -23.32
C ASN A 76 53.93 -15.00 -23.17
N ILE A 77 54.77 -15.28 -24.17
CA ILE A 77 55.78 -16.33 -24.11
C ILE A 77 57.08 -15.67 -23.62
N GLN A 78 57.57 -16.07 -22.45
CA GLN A 78 58.79 -15.52 -21.87
C GLN A 78 59.73 -16.61 -21.35
N VAL A 79 61.04 -16.34 -21.40
CA VAL A 79 62.09 -17.19 -20.81
C VAL A 79 62.93 -16.32 -19.90
N GLY A 80 62.84 -16.57 -18.59
CA GLY A 80 63.34 -15.64 -17.58
C GLY A 80 62.59 -14.30 -17.68
N ASP A 81 63.33 -13.21 -17.71
CA ASP A 81 62.79 -11.84 -17.82
C ASP A 81 62.60 -11.37 -19.27
N ARG A 82 62.93 -12.22 -20.26
CA ARG A 82 62.82 -11.86 -21.67
C ARG A 82 61.51 -12.39 -22.27
N VAL A 83 60.68 -11.49 -22.76
CA VAL A 83 59.50 -11.83 -23.59
C VAL A 83 59.97 -12.15 -25.00
N LEU A 84 59.69 -13.38 -25.46
CA LEU A 84 60.02 -13.90 -26.79
C LEU A 84 58.88 -13.68 -27.80
N GLY A 85 57.67 -13.37 -27.33
CA GLY A 85 56.49 -13.18 -28.15
C GLY A 85 55.19 -13.33 -27.36
N SER A 86 54.08 -13.53 -28.06
CA SER A 86 52.79 -13.80 -27.42
C SER A 86 51.92 -14.73 -28.27
N VAL A 87 50.97 -15.41 -27.62
CA VAL A 87 49.88 -16.13 -28.27
C VAL A 87 48.60 -15.39 -27.96
N SER A 88 47.81 -15.08 -28.99
CA SER A 88 46.48 -14.51 -28.86
C SER A 88 45.45 -15.50 -29.36
N VAL A 89 44.35 -15.64 -28.62
CA VAL A 89 43.20 -16.46 -28.98
C VAL A 89 41.94 -15.60 -28.91
N GLY A 90 41.13 -15.63 -29.96
CA GLY A 90 39.81 -15.01 -29.98
C GLY A 90 38.72 -16.08 -29.90
N PHE A 91 37.81 -15.94 -28.94
CA PHE A 91 36.64 -16.79 -28.75
C PHE A 91 35.36 -16.05 -29.15
N SER A 92 34.44 -16.75 -29.81
CA SER A 92 33.09 -16.27 -30.09
C SER A 92 32.24 -16.35 -28.83
N ILE A 93 31.57 -15.26 -28.46
CA ILE A 93 30.57 -15.27 -27.38
C ILE A 93 29.13 -15.10 -27.90
N ILE A 94 28.89 -15.35 -29.19
CA ILE A 94 27.55 -15.25 -29.82
C ILE A 94 26.54 -16.14 -29.09
N GLU A 95 26.87 -17.42 -28.91
CA GLU A 95 25.95 -18.38 -28.29
C GLU A 95 25.61 -17.99 -26.84
N ILE A 96 26.59 -17.43 -26.12
CA ILE A 96 26.40 -16.93 -24.76
C ILE A 96 25.48 -15.71 -24.78
N ASN A 97 25.72 -14.74 -25.67
CA ASN A 97 24.91 -13.54 -25.77
C ASN A 97 23.48 -13.82 -26.23
N GLU A 98 23.27 -14.71 -27.21
CA GLU A 98 21.94 -15.10 -27.68
C GLU A 98 21.15 -15.82 -26.58
N ALA A 99 21.77 -16.75 -25.85
CA ALA A 99 21.15 -17.40 -24.71
C ALA A 99 20.80 -16.39 -23.59
N MET A 100 21.63 -15.35 -23.40
CA MET A 100 21.34 -14.27 -22.44
C MET A 100 20.20 -13.36 -22.90
N GLN A 101 20.08 -13.06 -24.21
CA GLN A 101 19.03 -12.20 -24.75
C GLN A 101 17.63 -12.79 -24.49
N GLU A 102 17.43 -14.09 -24.74
CA GLU A 102 16.14 -14.74 -24.45
C GLU A 102 15.79 -14.68 -22.96
N GLN A 103 16.78 -14.91 -22.08
CA GLN A 103 16.57 -14.83 -20.64
C GLN A 103 16.25 -13.40 -20.16
N ILE A 104 16.91 -12.39 -20.74
CA ILE A 104 16.65 -10.98 -20.40
C ILE A 104 15.20 -10.62 -20.76
N VAL A 105 14.71 -11.02 -21.93
CA VAL A 105 13.33 -10.75 -22.35
C VAL A 105 12.34 -11.41 -21.39
N TRP A 106 12.54 -12.69 -21.04
CA TRP A 106 11.68 -13.38 -20.08
C TRP A 106 11.69 -12.74 -18.69
N ASN A 107 12.86 -12.30 -18.22
CA ASN A 107 12.98 -11.59 -16.94
C ASN A 107 12.22 -10.26 -16.95
N ILE A 108 12.29 -9.49 -18.04
CA ILE A 108 11.54 -8.24 -18.20
C ILE A 108 10.03 -8.52 -18.20
N VAL A 109 9.57 -9.52 -18.94
CA VAL A 109 8.15 -9.91 -18.97
C VAL A 109 7.67 -10.30 -17.58
N MET A 110 8.42 -11.13 -16.86
CA MET A 110 8.10 -11.52 -15.49
C MET A 110 8.07 -10.32 -14.54
N ALA A 111 9.03 -9.40 -14.63
CA ALA A 111 9.04 -8.19 -13.83
C ALA A 111 7.80 -7.32 -14.07
N LEU A 112 7.40 -7.13 -15.34
CA LEU A 112 6.19 -6.39 -15.69
C LEU A 112 4.91 -7.07 -15.15
N LEU A 113 4.83 -8.40 -15.23
CA LEU A 113 3.72 -9.17 -14.66
C LEU A 113 3.64 -9.00 -13.14
N PHE A 114 4.77 -9.05 -12.43
CA PHE A 114 4.80 -8.81 -10.99
C PHE A 114 4.37 -7.39 -10.64
N ILE A 115 4.86 -6.38 -11.37
CA ILE A 115 4.45 -4.99 -11.16
C ILE A 115 2.92 -4.87 -11.31
N LEU A 116 2.35 -5.40 -12.39
CA LEU A 116 0.91 -5.40 -12.62
C LEU A 116 0.13 -6.13 -11.51
N LEU A 117 0.62 -7.30 -11.08
CA LEU A 117 0.00 -8.10 -10.03
C LEU A 117 0.01 -7.35 -8.69
N PHE A 118 1.16 -6.82 -8.28
CA PHE A 118 1.31 -6.10 -7.00
C PHE A 118 0.57 -4.76 -7.00
N SER A 119 0.57 -4.01 -8.11
CA SER A 119 -0.24 -2.79 -8.23
C SER A 119 -1.73 -3.11 -8.14
N SER A 120 -2.19 -4.17 -8.80
CA SER A 120 -3.61 -4.60 -8.74
C SER A 120 -4.00 -5.06 -7.35
N LEU A 121 -3.14 -5.85 -6.69
CA LEU A 121 -3.37 -6.31 -5.32
C LEU A 121 -3.39 -5.16 -4.32
N SER A 122 -2.46 -4.21 -4.44
CA SER A 122 -2.42 -3.00 -3.60
C SER A 122 -3.69 -2.16 -3.75
N ALA A 123 -4.15 -1.95 -5.00
CA ALA A 123 -5.41 -1.26 -5.26
C ALA A 123 -6.62 -2.01 -4.69
N TRP A 124 -6.62 -3.35 -4.75
CA TRP A 124 -7.65 -4.19 -4.18
C TRP A 124 -7.70 -4.09 -2.65
N ILE A 125 -6.55 -4.21 -1.97
CA ILE A 125 -6.43 -4.05 -0.50
C ILE A 125 -6.86 -2.64 -0.08
N SER A 126 -6.41 -1.60 -0.78
CA SER A 126 -6.77 -0.23 -0.48
C SER A 126 -8.30 -0.02 -0.52
N ARG A 127 -8.98 -0.58 -1.53
CA ARG A 127 -10.44 -0.46 -1.69
C ARG A 127 -11.23 -1.29 -0.68
N ARG A 128 -10.77 -2.50 -0.36
CA ARG A 128 -11.48 -3.44 0.52
C ARG A 128 -11.20 -3.22 2.01
N LEU A 129 -10.05 -2.66 2.35
CA LEU A 129 -9.59 -2.55 3.74
C LEU A 129 -9.24 -1.11 4.11
N SER A 130 -8.24 -0.51 3.46
CA SER A 130 -7.71 0.79 3.92
C SER A 130 -8.74 1.91 3.86
N ARG A 131 -9.46 2.05 2.74
CA ARG A 131 -10.47 3.11 2.56
C ARG A 131 -11.66 2.97 3.52
N PRO A 132 -12.32 1.81 3.66
CA PRO A 132 -13.38 1.65 4.66
C PRO A 132 -12.91 1.93 6.09
N LEU A 133 -11.71 1.50 6.47
CA LEU A 133 -11.15 1.78 7.79
C LEU A 133 -10.89 3.27 8.01
N GLU A 134 -10.36 3.97 7.01
CA GLU A 134 -10.16 5.41 7.05
C GLU A 134 -11.49 6.17 7.19
N ARG A 135 -12.53 5.76 6.45
CA ARG A 135 -13.88 6.33 6.60
C ARG A 135 -14.47 6.11 8.00
N LEU A 136 -14.34 4.89 8.54
CA LEU A 136 -14.76 4.59 9.91
C LEU A 136 -14.01 5.47 10.91
N ASN A 137 -12.69 5.65 10.74
CA ASN A 137 -11.88 6.51 11.59
C ASN A 137 -12.33 7.98 11.53
N HIS A 138 -12.65 8.49 10.34
CA HIS A 138 -13.21 9.83 10.20
C HIS A 138 -14.57 9.98 10.86
N ALA A 139 -15.47 9.01 10.69
CA ALA A 139 -16.78 9.02 11.32
C ALA A 139 -16.67 8.97 12.86
N MET A 140 -15.79 8.13 13.40
CA MET A 140 -15.49 8.08 14.84
C MET A 140 -15.04 9.43 15.39
N ASN A 141 -14.18 10.15 14.66
CA ASN A 141 -13.74 11.48 15.09
C ASN A 141 -14.88 12.51 15.10
N ALA A 142 -15.80 12.45 14.13
CA ALA A 142 -16.98 13.32 14.09
C ALA A 142 -17.97 13.04 15.24
N ILE A 143 -18.16 11.76 15.57
CA ILE A 143 -18.98 11.34 16.73
C ILE A 143 -18.36 11.85 18.03
N ARG A 144 -17.03 11.81 18.15
CA ARG A 144 -16.33 12.35 19.33
C ARG A 144 -16.60 13.84 19.55
N THR A 145 -16.89 14.61 18.50
CA THR A 145 -17.27 16.02 18.61
C THR A 145 -18.78 16.25 18.75
N GLY A 146 -19.56 15.19 19.01
CA GLY A 146 -21.00 15.25 19.25
C GLY A 146 -21.87 15.14 17.99
N ASN A 147 -21.27 14.95 16.81
CA ASN A 147 -22.06 14.77 15.58
C ASN A 147 -22.45 13.30 15.39
N LEU A 148 -23.65 12.95 15.87
CA LEU A 148 -24.22 11.60 15.76
C LEU A 148 -24.97 11.36 14.45
N GLU A 149 -25.03 12.31 13.52
CA GLU A 149 -25.73 12.15 12.24
C GLU A 149 -24.89 11.41 11.18
N GLN A 150 -23.64 11.08 11.49
CA GLN A 150 -22.77 10.32 10.60
C GLN A 150 -23.24 8.86 10.43
N GLN A 151 -23.17 8.38 9.19
CA GLN A 151 -23.38 6.98 8.83
C GLN A 151 -22.31 6.55 7.84
N VAL A 152 -21.75 5.36 8.03
CA VAL A 152 -20.75 4.79 7.11
C VAL A 152 -21.40 3.67 6.31
N GLU A 153 -21.30 3.74 4.99
CA GLU A 153 -21.86 2.71 4.11
C GLU A 153 -20.99 1.45 4.13
N ALA A 154 -21.63 0.28 4.23
CA ALA A 154 -20.95 -1.01 4.17
C ALA A 154 -20.74 -1.44 2.71
N GLU A 155 -19.69 -0.91 2.08
CA GLU A 155 -19.38 -1.14 0.65
C GLU A 155 -18.80 -2.54 0.36
N THR A 156 -18.33 -3.26 1.39
CA THR A 156 -17.76 -4.60 1.25
C THR A 156 -18.76 -5.70 1.64
N HIS A 157 -18.38 -6.97 1.46
CA HIS A 157 -19.22 -8.13 1.79
C HIS A 157 -18.50 -9.10 2.73
N ASP A 158 -17.59 -8.56 3.54
CA ASP A 158 -16.66 -9.28 4.42
C ASP A 158 -16.79 -8.77 5.87
N GLU A 159 -15.83 -9.13 6.72
CA GLU A 159 -15.79 -8.73 8.13
C GLU A 159 -15.77 -7.20 8.31
N ILE A 160 -15.26 -6.46 7.31
CA ILE A 160 -15.26 -4.99 7.34
C ILE A 160 -16.69 -4.46 7.22
N ALA A 161 -17.53 -5.08 6.39
CA ALA A 161 -18.94 -4.72 6.28
C ALA A 161 -19.72 -5.02 7.57
N GLN A 162 -19.40 -6.14 8.22
CA GLN A 162 -19.97 -6.47 9.52
C GLN A 162 -19.58 -5.43 10.57
N LEU A 163 -18.29 -5.06 10.62
CA LEU A 163 -17.79 -4.01 11.51
C LEU A 163 -18.51 -2.67 11.26
N THR A 164 -18.67 -2.28 10.00
CA THR A 164 -19.40 -1.05 9.63
C THR A 164 -20.85 -1.08 10.11
N ARG A 165 -21.55 -2.20 9.98
CA ARG A 165 -22.93 -2.34 10.48
C ARG A 165 -23.00 -2.21 11.99
N SER A 166 -22.16 -2.92 12.74
CA SER A 166 -22.12 -2.82 14.21
C SER A 166 -21.75 -1.40 14.68
N PHE A 167 -20.86 -0.71 13.95
CA PHE A 167 -20.54 0.68 14.21
C PHE A 167 -21.76 1.61 14.04
N ASN A 168 -22.53 1.45 12.96
CA ASN A 168 -23.74 2.25 12.74
C ASN A 168 -24.83 1.96 13.79
N GLU A 169 -24.99 0.71 14.21
CA GLU A 169 -25.92 0.32 15.29
C GLU A 169 -25.57 1.02 16.61
N MET A 170 -24.28 1.10 16.95
CA MET A 170 -23.82 1.84 18.13
C MET A 170 -24.19 3.33 18.06
N ILE A 171 -24.01 3.98 16.90
CA ILE A 171 -24.38 5.39 16.70
C ILE A 171 -25.88 5.58 16.86
N ALA A 172 -26.69 4.68 16.30
CA ALA A 172 -28.14 4.74 16.42
C ALA A 172 -28.57 4.68 17.90
N GLY A 173 -27.98 3.78 18.69
CA GLY A 173 -28.22 3.69 20.13
C GLY A 173 -27.79 4.93 20.92
N LEU A 174 -26.67 5.56 20.55
CA LEU A 174 -26.25 6.83 21.15
C LEU A 174 -27.24 7.97 20.84
N ARG A 175 -27.71 8.05 19.59
CA ARG A 175 -28.69 9.06 19.17
C ARG A 175 -30.02 8.88 19.92
N GLU A 176 -30.49 7.64 20.04
CA GLU A 176 -31.72 7.33 20.77
C GLU A 176 -31.62 7.76 22.24
N ARG A 177 -30.51 7.44 22.91
CA ARG A 177 -30.27 7.88 24.31
C ARG A 177 -30.28 9.40 24.43
N GLN A 178 -29.62 10.12 23.54
CA GLN A 178 -29.60 11.58 23.55
C GLN A 178 -31.01 12.17 23.40
N ILE A 179 -31.83 11.60 22.53
CA ILE A 179 -33.23 12.03 22.33
C ILE A 179 -34.05 11.78 23.61
N ILE A 180 -33.91 10.61 24.23
CA ILE A 180 -34.60 10.27 25.48
C ILE A 180 -34.21 11.21 26.62
N GLU A 181 -32.91 11.51 26.77
CA GLU A 181 -32.41 12.44 27.79
C GLU A 181 -32.96 13.85 27.57
N ASN A 182 -32.89 14.37 26.33
CA ASN A 182 -33.42 15.69 25.99
C ASN A 182 -34.92 15.79 26.28
N LEU A 183 -35.69 14.76 25.89
CA LEU A 183 -37.13 14.71 26.19
C LEU A 183 -37.38 14.66 27.70
N GLY A 184 -36.58 13.90 28.45
CA GLY A 184 -36.65 13.84 29.91
C GLY A 184 -36.39 15.20 30.58
N TYR A 185 -35.41 15.97 30.07
CA TYR A 185 -35.13 17.33 30.54
C TYR A 185 -36.29 18.29 30.22
N GLU A 186 -36.83 18.25 29.01
CA GLU A 186 -37.95 19.10 28.59
C GLU A 186 -39.23 18.81 29.39
N LEU A 187 -39.51 17.53 29.63
CA LEU A 187 -40.61 17.09 30.49
C LEU A 187 -40.39 17.59 31.92
N SER A 188 -39.20 17.40 32.48
CA SER A 188 -38.85 17.86 33.84
C SER A 188 -38.93 19.39 33.99
N ALA A 189 -38.59 20.15 32.95
CA ALA A 189 -38.72 21.60 32.92
C ALA A 189 -40.20 22.04 32.83
N THR A 190 -41.00 21.34 32.02
CA THR A 190 -42.44 21.65 31.83
C THR A 190 -43.29 21.27 33.03
N PHE A 191 -42.95 20.20 33.76
CA PHE A 191 -43.67 19.72 34.94
C PHE A 191 -43.18 20.35 36.26
N GLN A 192 -42.36 21.41 36.23
CA GLN A 192 -42.02 22.14 37.46
C GLN A 192 -43.30 22.69 38.10
N SER A 193 -43.65 22.07 39.23
CA SER A 193 -44.51 22.40 40.39
C SER A 193 -45.38 23.68 40.42
N ASP A 194 -45.08 24.73 39.68
CA ASP A 194 -45.73 26.05 39.72
C ASP A 194 -47.15 26.06 39.14
N ARG A 195 -47.51 25.09 38.29
CA ARG A 195 -48.88 24.97 37.76
C ARG A 195 -49.76 23.97 38.50
N LEU A 196 -49.19 23.03 39.25
CA LEU A 196 -49.99 22.03 39.99
C LEU A 196 -50.74 22.68 41.15
N ALA A 197 -50.08 23.54 41.92
CA ALA A 197 -50.70 24.25 43.04
C ALA A 197 -51.91 25.12 42.61
N PRO A 198 -51.81 26.00 41.58
CA PRO A 198 -52.96 26.79 41.14
C PRO A 198 -54.04 25.96 40.44
N LEU A 199 -53.70 24.88 39.70
CA LEU A 199 -54.70 24.03 39.04
C LEU A 199 -55.52 23.21 40.05
N VAL A 200 -54.85 22.64 41.06
CA VAL A 200 -55.51 21.97 42.18
C VAL A 200 -56.33 22.98 42.99
N ARG A 201 -55.81 24.19 43.21
CA ARG A 201 -56.55 25.28 43.87
C ARG A 201 -57.83 25.69 43.11
N GLU A 202 -57.76 25.84 41.80
CA GLU A 202 -58.91 26.25 40.98
C GLU A 202 -59.99 25.17 40.97
N ARG A 203 -59.60 23.90 40.75
CA ARG A 203 -60.51 22.74 40.79
C ARG A 203 -61.13 22.54 42.18
N LEU A 204 -60.37 22.70 43.25
CA LEU A 204 -60.87 22.60 44.63
C LEU A 204 -61.86 23.72 44.97
N LYS A 205 -61.59 24.97 44.53
CA LYS A 205 -62.54 26.09 44.68
C LYS A 205 -63.90 25.75 44.07
N SER A 206 -63.91 25.17 42.87
CA SER A 206 -65.15 24.81 42.18
C SER A 206 -65.85 23.57 42.75
N ALA A 207 -65.12 22.64 43.39
CA ALA A 207 -65.66 21.35 43.81
C ALA A 207 -66.13 21.32 45.27
N ILE A 208 -65.47 22.03 46.20
CA ILE A 208 -65.73 21.87 47.63
C ILE A 208 -66.82 22.81 48.15
N GLY A 209 -67.10 23.94 47.49
CA GLY A 209 -68.14 24.88 47.93
C GLY A 209 -67.98 25.41 49.37
N ALA A 210 -66.83 25.16 50.01
CA ALA A 210 -66.53 25.55 51.37
C ALA A 210 -65.87 26.93 51.41
N ALA A 211 -66.18 27.70 52.45
CA ALA A 211 -65.68 29.07 52.66
C ALA A 211 -64.14 29.17 52.80
N GLY A 212 -63.45 28.05 53.04
CA GLY A 212 -61.98 27.96 53.02
C GLY A 212 -61.48 26.52 53.16
N ALA A 213 -60.30 26.22 52.57
CA ALA A 213 -59.62 24.94 52.65
C ALA A 213 -58.08 25.11 52.68
N ARG A 214 -57.35 24.26 53.40
CA ARG A 214 -55.88 24.17 53.33
C ARG A 214 -55.47 22.94 52.54
N LEU A 215 -54.60 23.12 51.54
CA LEU A 215 -54.04 22.05 50.73
C LEU A 215 -52.63 21.70 51.18
N TYR A 216 -52.43 20.42 51.48
CA TYR A 216 -51.15 19.86 51.91
C TYR A 216 -50.52 19.08 50.77
N ILE A 217 -49.32 19.50 50.32
CA ILE A 217 -48.55 18.75 49.32
C ILE A 217 -47.22 18.35 49.96
N LYS A 218 -47.10 17.07 50.31
CA LYS A 218 -45.86 16.48 50.83
C LYS A 218 -44.93 16.15 49.66
N ARG A 219 -43.79 16.83 49.56
CA ARG A 219 -42.74 16.54 48.57
C ARG A 219 -41.66 15.66 49.21
N SER A 220 -41.02 14.80 48.44
CA SER A 220 -39.83 14.05 48.87
C SER A 220 -38.69 15.04 49.15
N GLY A 221 -38.59 15.52 50.39
CA GLY A 221 -37.64 16.57 50.82
C GLY A 221 -38.24 17.69 51.70
N GLY A 222 -39.57 17.72 51.91
CA GLY A 222 -40.24 18.70 52.78
C GLY A 222 -41.72 18.89 52.46
N THR A 223 -42.46 19.58 53.33
CA THR A 223 -43.90 19.84 53.14
C THR A 223 -44.14 21.28 52.69
N LEU A 224 -44.80 21.46 51.54
CA LEU A 224 -45.28 22.75 51.05
C LEU A 224 -46.77 22.91 51.41
N PHE A 225 -47.13 24.07 51.95
CA PHE A 225 -48.49 24.37 52.41
C PHE A 225 -49.07 25.51 51.59
N TYR A 226 -50.30 25.33 51.10
CA TYR A 226 -51.06 26.38 50.42
C TYR A 226 -52.40 26.58 51.11
N GLU A 227 -52.65 27.80 51.59
CA GLU A 227 -53.93 28.19 52.17
C GLU A 227 -54.85 28.72 51.07
N ILE A 228 -56.05 28.14 50.95
CA ILE A 228 -57.04 28.50 49.93
C ILE A 228 -58.27 29.06 50.65
N THR A 229 -58.33 30.37 50.82
CA THR A 229 -59.52 31.08 51.31
C THR A 229 -60.39 31.51 50.12
N THR A 230 -61.70 31.31 50.24
CA THR A 230 -62.70 31.94 49.36
C THR A 230 -63.25 33.20 50.05
N GLY A 231 -63.64 34.19 49.26
CA GLY A 231 -63.88 35.57 49.71
C GLY A 231 -64.79 35.72 50.93
N ASP A 232 -64.50 36.74 51.74
CA ASP A 232 -65.08 37.14 53.03
C ASP A 232 -64.83 36.23 54.26
N ALA A 233 -63.97 35.22 54.14
CA ALA A 233 -63.55 34.38 55.27
C ALA A 233 -62.26 34.87 55.97
N GLN A 234 -62.18 36.16 56.36
CA GLN A 234 -61.04 36.71 57.12
C GLN A 234 -60.92 36.21 58.58
N GLN A 235 -61.76 35.26 59.01
CA GLN A 235 -61.87 34.82 60.40
C GLN A 235 -61.91 33.29 60.59
N ILE A 236 -61.38 32.50 59.66
CA ILE A 236 -61.23 31.05 59.86
C ILE A 236 -59.84 30.80 60.47
N GLU A 237 -59.79 30.71 61.80
CA GLU A 237 -58.57 30.36 62.53
C GLU A 237 -58.43 28.84 62.55
N PHE A 238 -57.43 28.32 61.84
CA PHE A 238 -57.15 26.89 61.80
C PHE A 238 -56.22 26.51 62.96
N PRO A 239 -56.38 25.31 63.56
CA PRO A 239 -55.53 24.87 64.66
C PRO A 239 -54.03 24.85 64.28
N PRO A 240 -53.12 25.07 65.25
CA PRO A 240 -51.69 25.05 65.02
C PRO A 240 -51.24 23.66 64.55
N LEU A 241 -50.27 23.65 63.63
CA LEU A 241 -49.73 22.43 63.02
C LEU A 241 -48.90 21.64 64.05
N GLU A 242 -49.33 20.43 64.41
CA GLU A 242 -48.42 19.44 65.01
C GLU A 242 -47.48 18.94 63.91
N VAL A 243 -46.27 19.47 63.91
CA VAL A 243 -45.17 18.92 63.10
C VAL A 243 -44.65 17.71 63.85
N ASP A 244 -45.14 16.52 63.49
CA ASP A 244 -44.51 15.28 63.93
C ASP A 244 -43.06 15.28 63.40
N ARG A 245 -42.10 15.26 64.34
CA ARG A 245 -40.66 15.45 64.08
C ARG A 245 -40.04 14.25 63.38
#